data_AF-A0ABD0MZ18-F1
#
_entry.id   AF-A0ABD0MZ18-F1
#
_cell.length_a   1.000
_cell.length_b   1.000
_cell.length_c   1.000
_cell.angle_alpha   90.00
_cell.angle_beta   90.00
_cell.angle_gamma   90.00
#
_symmetry.space_group_name_H-M   'P 1'
#
loop_
_entity.id
_entity.type
_entity.pdbx_description
1 polymer ?
#
loop_
_entity_poly.entity_id
_entity_poly.type
_entity_poly.pdbx_seq_one_letter_code
_entity_poly.pdbx_strand_id
1 'polypeptide(L)'
;MGDGEMECFGPAAVFLRKPERERIEAQNTPFDAKTAYFVAEPENMYLKGTLISKEGGKATVKTLCGKTLTVKEDDIHPMNPPKFDKIEDMAMMTHLNEPAVLMDDLRKSESITIVKLVYLSPFQTYSGLFCVTVNPYKWLPVYDSVVVAGYRGKKRIEAPPHIFSISDNAYQFMLTGKWILEVCQYLRDKKGI
;
A
#
# COMPACT_ATOMS: atom_id res chain seq x y z
N MET A 1 -0.44 -1.05 -17.26
CA MET A 1 -1.37 -2.18 -17.16
C MET A 1 -2.77 -1.63 -17.07
N GLY A 2 -3.53 -1.77 -18.14
CA GLY A 2 -4.90 -1.24 -18.24
C GLY A 2 -5.94 -2.26 -17.73
N ASP A 3 -7.20 -1.84 -17.65
CA ASP A 3 -8.30 -2.66 -17.12
C ASP A 3 -8.45 -4.02 -17.82
N GLY A 4 -8.10 -4.12 -19.11
CA GLY A 4 -8.18 -5.37 -19.89
C GLY A 4 -7.27 -6.50 -19.39
N GLU A 5 -6.15 -6.19 -18.72
CA GLU A 5 -5.28 -7.23 -18.14
C GLU A 5 -5.86 -7.81 -16.84
N MET A 6 -6.81 -7.10 -16.21
CA MET A 6 -7.47 -7.53 -14.97
C MET A 6 -8.67 -8.43 -15.20
N GLU A 7 -9.19 -8.51 -16.43
CA GLU A 7 -10.33 -9.38 -16.79
C GLU A 7 -10.06 -10.86 -16.47
N CYS A 8 -8.81 -11.30 -16.58
CA CYS A 8 -8.41 -12.67 -16.26
C CYS A 8 -8.62 -13.05 -14.78
N PHE A 9 -8.82 -12.08 -13.89
CA PHE A 9 -9.10 -12.30 -12.47
C PHE A 9 -10.60 -12.25 -12.14
N GLY A 10 -11.46 -11.93 -13.10
CA GLY A 10 -12.92 -11.93 -12.94
C GLY A 10 -13.39 -11.09 -11.73
N PRO A 11 -14.24 -11.64 -10.84
CA PRO A 11 -14.76 -10.89 -9.69
C PRO A 11 -13.68 -10.51 -8.66
N ALA A 12 -12.51 -11.15 -8.69
CA ALA A 12 -11.40 -10.83 -7.82
C ALA A 12 -10.64 -9.57 -8.26
N ALA A 13 -10.79 -9.12 -9.52
CA ALA A 13 -10.06 -8.01 -10.10
C ALA A 13 -10.13 -6.74 -9.23
N VAL A 14 -11.33 -6.39 -8.75
CA VAL A 14 -11.57 -5.19 -7.93
C VAL A 14 -10.81 -5.22 -6.60
N PHE A 15 -10.57 -6.42 -6.05
CA PHE A 15 -9.83 -6.62 -4.81
C PHE A 15 -8.32 -6.65 -5.01
N LEU A 16 -7.86 -6.98 -6.21
CA LEU A 16 -6.44 -7.06 -6.56
C LEU A 16 -5.89 -5.72 -7.06
N ARG A 17 -6.67 -5.01 -7.89
CA ARG A 17 -6.27 -3.73 -8.47
C ARG A 17 -7.49 -2.84 -8.70
N LYS A 18 -7.36 -1.58 -8.30
CA LYS A 18 -8.33 -0.52 -8.57
C LYS A 18 -8.50 -0.30 -10.09
N PRO A 19 -9.71 -0.02 -10.57
CA PRO A 19 -9.94 0.38 -11.95
C PRO A 19 -9.07 1.57 -12.35
N GLU A 20 -8.65 1.61 -13.61
CA GLU A 20 -7.77 2.64 -14.16
C GLU A 20 -8.32 4.05 -13.93
N ARG A 21 -9.64 4.23 -14.11
CA ARG A 21 -10.32 5.51 -13.86
C ARG A 21 -10.09 6.02 -12.43
N GLU A 22 -10.30 5.18 -11.42
CA GLU A 22 -10.10 5.58 -10.02
C GLU A 22 -8.64 5.88 -9.71
N ARG A 23 -7.70 5.17 -10.36
CA ARG A 23 -6.27 5.43 -10.22
C ARG A 23 -5.89 6.79 -10.80
N ILE A 24 -6.39 7.11 -11.99
CA ILE A 24 -6.13 8.41 -12.65
C ILE A 24 -6.72 9.56 -11.82
N GLU A 25 -7.95 9.40 -11.32
CA GLU A 25 -8.59 10.40 -10.44
C GLU A 25 -7.77 10.62 -9.16
N ALA A 26 -7.29 9.55 -8.52
CA ALA A 26 -6.43 9.65 -7.34
C ALA A 26 -5.08 10.33 -7.65
N GLN A 27 -4.43 9.96 -8.75
CA GLN A 27 -3.13 10.54 -9.16
C GLN A 27 -3.23 12.02 -9.55
N ASN A 28 -4.37 12.45 -10.06
CA ASN A 28 -4.63 13.84 -10.44
C ASN A 28 -5.10 14.72 -9.28
N THR A 29 -5.15 14.19 -8.05
CA THR A 29 -5.55 14.99 -6.88
C THR A 29 -4.54 16.11 -6.64
N PRO A 30 -4.98 17.36 -6.40
CA PRO A 30 -4.08 18.48 -6.13
C PRO A 30 -3.19 18.18 -4.92
N PHE A 31 -1.89 18.34 -5.10
CA PHE A 31 -0.91 18.09 -4.04
C PHE A 31 0.22 19.11 -4.10
N ASP A 32 0.51 19.68 -2.95
CA ASP A 32 1.64 20.59 -2.77
C ASP A 32 2.68 19.92 -1.86
N ALA A 33 3.81 19.55 -2.45
CA ALA A 33 4.91 18.89 -1.76
C ALA A 33 5.56 19.76 -0.67
N LYS A 34 5.42 21.09 -0.74
CA LYS A 34 6.00 22.00 0.26
C LYS A 34 5.14 22.13 1.52
N THR A 35 3.85 21.81 1.42
CA THR A 35 2.91 21.98 2.53
C THR A 35 2.34 20.65 3.03
N ALA A 36 2.38 19.57 2.24
CA ALA A 36 1.88 18.26 2.66
C ALA A 36 2.87 17.49 3.55
N TYR A 37 2.54 17.35 4.84
CA TYR A 37 3.34 16.63 5.82
C TYR A 37 2.48 15.65 6.63
N PHE A 38 3.12 14.60 7.14
CA PHE A 38 2.60 13.78 8.22
C PHE A 38 3.03 14.37 9.56
N VAL A 39 2.12 14.40 10.52
CA VAL A 39 2.35 14.87 11.89
C VAL A 39 2.07 13.75 12.87
N ALA A 40 2.94 13.56 13.86
CA ALA A 40 2.72 12.60 14.92
C ALA A 40 1.64 13.08 15.91
N GLU A 41 0.67 12.24 16.24
CA GLU A 41 -0.36 12.49 17.27
C GLU A 41 -0.40 11.33 18.27
N PRO A 42 -0.48 11.58 19.60
CA PRO A 42 -0.47 10.52 20.61
C PRO A 42 -1.58 9.47 20.46
N GLU A 43 -2.77 9.87 20.01
CA GLU A 43 -3.93 8.96 19.88
C GLU A 43 -3.90 8.17 18.57
N ASN A 44 -3.39 8.79 17.50
CA ASN A 44 -3.55 8.32 16.14
C ASN A 44 -2.23 7.93 15.47
N MET A 45 -1.12 7.92 16.22
CA MET A 45 0.28 7.78 15.75
C MET A 45 0.68 8.86 14.76
N TYR A 46 0.11 8.85 13.54
CA TYR A 46 0.38 9.81 12.49
C TYR A 46 -0.92 10.27 11.83
N LEU A 47 -0.97 11.55 11.45
CA LEU A 47 -2.06 12.15 10.69
C LEU A 47 -1.52 12.93 9.51
N LYS A 48 -2.33 13.07 8.47
CA LYS A 48 -2.03 13.97 7.34
C LYS A 48 -2.37 15.39 7.73
N GLY A 49 -1.51 16.33 7.36
CA GLY A 49 -1.78 17.74 7.55
C GLY A 49 -1.06 18.64 6.57
N THR A 50 -1.47 19.90 6.61
CA THR A 50 -0.90 20.99 5.82
C THR A 50 -0.05 21.87 6.74
N LEU A 51 1.23 22.01 6.44
CA LEU A 51 2.15 22.90 7.13
C LEU A 51 1.68 24.35 6.94
N ILE A 52 1.47 25.06 8.05
CA ILE A 52 1.11 26.49 8.07
C ILE A 52 2.37 27.33 8.24
N SER A 53 3.17 27.02 9.25
CA SER A 53 4.37 27.79 9.60
C SER A 53 5.44 26.91 10.23
N LYS A 54 6.69 27.36 10.08
CA LYS A 54 7.87 26.73 10.65
C LYS A 54 8.76 27.81 11.23
N GLU A 55 8.73 27.96 12.54
CA GLU A 55 9.43 29.03 13.27
C GLU A 55 10.06 28.47 14.55
N GLY A 56 11.32 28.83 14.81
CA GLY A 56 12.00 28.51 16.07
C GLY A 56 12.14 27.02 16.39
N GLY A 57 12.33 26.16 15.39
CA GLY A 57 12.46 24.69 15.57
C GLY A 57 11.14 23.97 15.85
N LYS A 58 10.00 24.66 15.67
CA LYS A 58 8.65 24.09 15.79
C LYS A 58 7.91 24.24 14.47
N ALA A 59 7.08 23.25 14.15
CA ALA A 59 6.23 23.23 12.98
C ALA A 59 4.75 23.27 13.41
N THR A 60 3.99 24.17 12.80
CA THR A 60 2.54 24.27 13.00
C THR A 60 1.85 23.63 11.81
N VAL A 61 1.16 22.52 12.04
CA VAL A 61 0.49 21.72 11.00
C VAL A 61 -1.01 21.71 11.26
N LYS A 62 -1.80 22.02 10.23
CA LYS A 62 -3.25 21.84 10.23
C LYS A 62 -3.58 20.42 9.81
N THR A 63 -4.10 19.61 10.71
CA THR A 63 -4.61 18.27 10.38
C THR A 63 -5.86 18.38 9.49
N LEU A 64 -6.13 17.32 8.71
CA LEU A 64 -7.38 17.21 7.93
C LEU A 64 -8.64 17.28 8.81
N CYS A 65 -8.54 16.91 10.10
CA CYS A 65 -9.62 16.98 11.08
C CYS A 65 -9.90 18.41 11.57
N GLY A 66 -9.22 19.41 11.01
CA GLY A 66 -9.38 20.83 11.37
C GLY A 66 -8.64 21.24 12.63
N LYS A 67 -7.96 20.32 13.33
CA LYS A 67 -7.11 20.62 14.50
C LYS A 67 -5.76 21.16 14.02
N THR A 68 -5.29 22.23 14.67
CA THR A 68 -3.93 22.74 14.46
C THR A 68 -3.02 22.19 15.55
N LEU A 69 -1.96 21.48 15.16
CA LEU A 69 -0.97 20.92 16.07
C LEU A 69 0.36 21.65 15.89
N THR A 70 0.98 22.05 16.99
CA THR A 70 2.34 22.58 17.00
C THR A 70 3.26 21.51 17.57
N VAL A 71 4.08 20.91 16.71
CA VAL A 71 5.01 19.85 17.07
C VAL A 71 6.44 20.29 16.80
N LYS A 72 7.42 19.48 17.22
CA LYS A 72 8.82 19.73 16.86
C LYS A 72 9.02 19.46 15.38
N GLU A 73 10.06 20.07 14.82
CA GLU A 73 10.45 19.83 13.43
C GLU A 73 10.80 18.36 13.15
N ASP A 74 11.30 17.63 14.14
CA ASP A 74 11.64 16.21 14.00
C ASP A 74 10.41 15.28 13.94
N ASP A 75 9.25 15.77 14.41
CA ASP A 75 7.99 15.02 14.48
C ASP A 75 7.10 15.24 13.22
N ILE A 76 7.62 15.96 12.22
CA ILE A 76 6.98 16.13 10.91
C ILE A 76 7.75 15.36 9.83
N HIS A 77 7.01 14.67 8.97
CA HIS A 77 7.60 13.89 7.88
C HIS A 77 7.00 14.30 6.53
N PRO A 78 7.82 14.48 5.48
CA PRO A 78 7.30 14.85 4.16
C PRO A 78 6.41 13.75 3.58
N MET A 79 5.38 14.15 2.84
CA MET A 79 4.44 13.25 2.19
C MET A 79 4.86 12.93 0.75
N ASN A 80 4.61 11.70 0.29
CA ASN A 80 4.78 11.35 -1.11
C ASN A 80 3.68 11.97 -1.99
N PRO A 81 4.00 12.36 -3.23
CA PRO A 81 2.98 12.88 -4.14
C PRO A 81 1.94 11.80 -4.50
N PRO A 82 0.71 12.18 -4.89
CA PRO A 82 -0.40 11.27 -5.19
C PRO A 82 -0.11 10.28 -6.32
N LYS A 83 0.91 10.54 -7.14
CA LYS A 83 1.41 9.57 -8.12
C LYS A 83 1.81 8.23 -7.48
N PHE A 84 2.29 8.25 -6.23
CA PHE A 84 2.64 7.06 -5.46
C PHE A 84 1.50 6.52 -4.61
N ASP A 85 0.27 7.05 -4.78
CA ASP A 85 -0.90 6.52 -4.09
C ASP A 85 -1.15 5.07 -4.51
N LYS A 86 -1.20 4.16 -3.52
CA LYS A 86 -1.48 2.72 -3.70
C LYS A 86 -0.54 2.05 -4.72
N ILE A 87 0.74 2.39 -4.64
CA ILE A 87 1.75 1.73 -5.44
C ILE A 87 1.84 0.25 -5.06
N GLU A 88 2.04 -0.60 -6.06
CA GLU A 88 2.10 -2.05 -5.86
C GLU A 88 3.39 -2.49 -5.15
N ASP A 89 4.44 -1.67 -5.25
CA ASP A 89 5.71 -1.85 -4.55
C ASP A 89 6.13 -0.56 -3.83
N MET A 90 6.14 -0.62 -2.51
CA MET A 90 6.55 0.49 -1.63
C MET A 90 8.02 0.87 -1.80
N ALA A 91 8.87 -0.03 -2.27
CA ALA A 91 10.28 0.28 -2.53
C ALA A 91 10.47 1.32 -3.65
N MET A 92 9.43 1.59 -4.45
CA MET A 92 9.46 2.59 -5.50
C MET A 92 9.08 4.00 -5.04
N MET A 93 8.76 4.21 -3.76
CA MET A 93 8.41 5.53 -3.21
C MET A 93 9.64 6.42 -3.02
N THR A 94 9.45 7.74 -3.17
CA THR A 94 10.53 8.73 -2.97
C THR A 94 10.89 8.91 -1.50
N HIS A 95 9.88 9.00 -0.63
CA HIS A 95 10.06 9.14 0.81
C HIS A 95 9.63 7.85 1.51
N LEU A 96 10.61 7.06 1.94
CA LEU A 96 10.39 5.82 2.68
C LEU A 96 10.42 6.08 4.20
N ASN A 97 9.50 6.94 4.64
CA ASN A 97 9.34 7.26 6.07
C ASN A 97 8.32 6.29 6.70
N GLU A 98 8.43 6.03 8.00
CA GLU A 98 7.47 5.23 8.76
C GLU A 98 5.99 5.63 8.53
N PRO A 99 5.61 6.93 8.59
CA PRO A 99 4.25 7.34 8.27
C PRO A 99 3.86 7.18 6.81
N ALA A 100 4.81 7.20 5.87
CA ALA A 100 4.50 6.98 4.46
C ALA A 100 4.04 5.54 4.25
N VAL A 101 4.79 4.57 4.80
CA VAL A 101 4.44 3.14 4.77
C VAL A 101 3.09 2.90 5.48
N LEU A 102 2.92 3.43 6.70
CA LEU A 102 1.68 3.25 7.47
C LEU A 102 0.46 3.86 6.78
N MET A 103 0.58 5.06 6.23
CA MET A 103 -0.57 5.78 5.65
C MET A 103 -0.96 5.24 4.28
N ASP A 104 0.01 4.81 3.48
CA ASP A 104 -0.24 4.18 2.18
C ASP A 104 -0.85 2.78 2.35
N ASP A 105 -0.43 2.00 3.35
CA ASP A 105 -1.00 0.67 3.62
C ASP A 105 -2.34 0.72 4.38
N LEU A 106 -2.57 1.66 5.33
CA LEU A 106 -3.62 1.50 6.35
C LEU A 106 -4.61 2.65 6.56
N ARG A 107 -4.39 3.88 6.06
CA ARG A 107 -5.20 5.03 6.57
C ARG A 107 -5.46 6.19 5.63
N LYS A 108 -5.77 5.95 4.35
CA LYS A 108 -6.14 7.06 3.43
C LYS A 108 -7.60 7.53 3.47
N SER A 109 -8.41 7.19 4.46
CA SER A 109 -9.72 7.85 4.58
C SER A 109 -10.20 8.00 6.02
N GLU A 110 -10.21 9.25 6.49
CA GLU A 110 -10.82 9.79 7.71
C GLU A 110 -12.36 9.59 7.80
N SER A 111 -12.94 8.60 7.12
CA SER A 111 -14.37 8.24 7.23
C SER A 111 -14.66 6.80 6.82
N ILE A 112 -13.70 5.91 7.04
CA ILE A 112 -13.77 4.55 6.55
C ILE A 112 -13.38 3.60 7.68
N THR A 113 -14.42 3.11 8.34
CA THR A 113 -14.44 1.88 9.12
C THR A 113 -13.44 0.86 8.57
N ILE A 114 -12.71 0.16 9.45
CA ILE A 114 -12.00 -1.12 9.24
C ILE A 114 -12.61 -2.03 8.15
N VAL A 115 -13.92 -1.93 7.94
CA VAL A 115 -14.68 -2.53 6.84
C VAL A 115 -14.21 -2.06 5.45
N LYS A 116 -14.11 -0.77 5.09
CA LYS A 116 -13.74 -0.34 3.71
C LYS A 116 -12.23 -0.42 3.43
N LEU A 117 -11.39 -0.49 4.47
CA LEU A 117 -9.96 -0.83 4.37
C LEU A 117 -9.75 -2.25 3.84
N VAL A 118 -10.70 -3.13 4.10
CA VAL A 118 -10.76 -4.49 3.55
C VAL A 118 -11.23 -4.41 2.09
N TYR A 119 -12.39 -3.85 1.75
CA TYR A 119 -12.93 -4.07 0.38
C TYR A 119 -12.22 -3.39 -0.81
N LEU A 120 -11.39 -2.36 -0.62
CA LEU A 120 -11.00 -1.45 -1.72
C LEU A 120 -9.51 -1.07 -1.74
N SER A 121 -8.68 -1.68 -0.90
CA SER A 121 -7.22 -1.58 -0.96
C SER A 121 -6.66 -2.96 -1.26
N PRO A 122 -5.59 -3.11 -2.06
CA PRO A 122 -4.97 -4.43 -2.21
C PRO A 122 -4.49 -4.88 -0.81
N PHE A 123 -5.07 -5.97 -0.32
CA PHE A 123 -4.68 -6.60 0.97
C PHE A 123 -3.22 -7.03 1.02
N GLN A 124 -2.63 -7.13 -0.15
CA GLN A 124 -1.28 -7.58 -0.38
C GLN A 124 -0.54 -6.45 -1.09
N THR A 125 0.58 -6.05 -0.51
CA THR A 125 1.46 -4.99 -1.06
C THR A 125 2.87 -5.55 -1.12
N TYR A 126 3.64 -5.25 -2.17
CA TYR A 126 5.07 -5.55 -2.15
C TYR A 126 5.83 -4.47 -1.37
N SER A 127 6.80 -4.93 -0.59
CA SER A 127 7.83 -4.11 0.02
C SER A 127 9.17 -4.63 -0.47
N GLY A 128 9.55 -4.24 -1.69
CA GLY A 128 10.70 -4.76 -2.41
C GLY A 128 10.64 -6.27 -2.58
N LEU A 129 11.44 -7.00 -1.81
CA LEU A 129 11.46 -8.47 -1.88
C LEU A 129 10.29 -9.13 -1.14
N PHE A 130 9.71 -8.45 -0.15
CA PHE A 130 8.68 -8.97 0.73
C PHE A 130 7.28 -8.77 0.15
N CYS A 131 6.36 -9.68 0.46
CA CYS A 131 4.92 -9.50 0.26
C CYS A 131 4.29 -9.34 1.64
N VAL A 132 3.74 -8.15 1.91
CA VAL A 132 3.00 -7.85 3.13
C VAL A 132 1.55 -8.26 2.90
N THR A 133 0.92 -8.95 3.84
CA THR A 133 -0.50 -9.33 3.77
C THR A 133 -1.19 -8.90 5.05
N VAL A 134 -2.32 -8.21 4.91
CA VAL A 134 -3.19 -7.83 6.04
C VAL A 134 -4.37 -8.78 6.12
N ASN A 135 -4.70 -9.26 7.33
CA ASN A 135 -5.85 -10.15 7.52
C ASN A 135 -7.17 -9.39 7.22
N PRO A 136 -7.97 -9.83 6.25
CA PRO A 136 -9.22 -9.17 5.89
C PRO A 136 -10.35 -9.35 6.91
N TYR A 137 -10.22 -10.30 7.85
CA TYR A 137 -11.30 -10.74 8.76
C TYR A 137 -12.64 -11.04 8.05
N LYS A 138 -12.59 -11.27 6.72
CA LYS A 138 -13.72 -11.56 5.84
C LYS A 138 -13.26 -12.45 4.69
N TRP A 139 -14.13 -13.35 4.27
CA TRP A 139 -13.99 -14.13 3.04
C TRP A 139 -14.01 -13.24 1.79
N LEU A 140 -13.03 -13.44 0.92
CA LEU A 140 -12.84 -12.71 -0.34
C LEU A 140 -12.63 -13.71 -1.49
N PRO A 141 -13.13 -13.42 -2.70
CA PRO A 141 -13.01 -14.30 -3.86
C PRO A 141 -11.60 -14.31 -4.50
N VAL A 142 -10.56 -13.91 -3.77
CA VAL A 142 -9.17 -13.80 -4.28
C VAL A 142 -8.44 -15.14 -4.36
N TYR A 143 -8.99 -16.19 -3.73
CA TYR A 143 -8.40 -17.53 -3.71
C TYR A 143 -9.07 -18.52 -4.68
N ASP A 144 -9.94 -18.03 -5.57
CA ASP A 144 -10.63 -18.87 -6.54
C ASP A 144 -9.67 -19.43 -7.60
N SER A 145 -10.05 -20.56 -8.20
CA SER A 145 -9.26 -21.23 -9.26
C SER A 145 -8.99 -20.35 -10.48
N VAL A 146 -9.90 -19.42 -10.78
CA VAL A 146 -9.75 -18.40 -11.82
C VAL A 146 -8.52 -17.53 -11.55
N VAL A 147 -8.33 -17.13 -10.29
CA VAL A 147 -7.19 -16.30 -9.88
C VAL A 147 -5.90 -17.10 -9.96
N VAL A 148 -5.90 -18.37 -9.53
CA VAL A 148 -4.74 -19.26 -9.66
C VAL A 148 -4.29 -19.37 -11.12
N ALA A 149 -5.23 -19.57 -12.04
CA ALA A 149 -4.93 -19.61 -13.47
C ALA A 149 -4.39 -18.27 -13.99
N GLY A 150 -4.94 -17.15 -13.50
CA GLY A 150 -4.50 -15.80 -13.85
C GLY A 150 -3.09 -15.43 -13.38
N TYR A 151 -2.56 -16.08 -12.34
CA TYR A 151 -1.19 -15.85 -11.84
C TYR A 151 -0.13 -16.81 -12.40
N ARG A 152 -0.56 -17.93 -13.02
CA ARG A 152 0.35 -18.97 -13.49
C ARG A 152 1.29 -18.45 -14.57
N GLY A 153 2.59 -18.57 -14.36
CA GLY A 153 3.64 -18.17 -15.30
C GLY A 153 3.81 -16.66 -15.47
N LYS A 154 3.13 -15.84 -14.66
CA LYS A 154 3.27 -14.38 -14.70
C LYS A 154 4.40 -13.90 -13.79
N LYS A 155 5.20 -12.95 -14.28
CA LYS A 155 6.23 -12.30 -13.46
C LYS A 155 5.59 -11.33 -12.47
N ARG A 156 6.32 -10.97 -11.41
CA ARG A 156 5.86 -10.01 -10.38
C ARG A 156 5.39 -8.65 -10.92
N ILE A 157 5.93 -8.22 -12.05
CA ILE A 157 5.57 -6.94 -12.70
C ILE A 157 4.26 -7.05 -13.49
N GLU A 158 3.88 -8.26 -13.90
CA GLU A 158 2.77 -8.53 -14.80
C GLU A 158 1.47 -8.85 -14.07
N ALA A 159 1.56 -9.10 -12.76
CA ALA A 159 0.42 -9.45 -11.93
C ALA A 159 0.43 -8.60 -10.66
N PRO A 160 -0.75 -8.22 -10.14
CA PRO A 160 -0.84 -7.47 -8.90
C PRO A 160 -0.20 -8.23 -7.74
N PRO A 161 0.11 -7.55 -6.62
CA PRO A 161 0.71 -8.24 -5.49
C PRO A 161 -0.23 -9.32 -4.94
N HIS A 162 0.24 -10.56 -4.93
CA HIS A 162 -0.51 -11.67 -4.37
C HIS A 162 0.41 -12.80 -3.89
N ILE A 163 -0.05 -13.59 -2.92
CA ILE A 163 0.70 -14.76 -2.45
C ILE A 163 0.95 -15.78 -3.58
N PHE A 164 0.01 -15.91 -4.52
CA PHE A 164 0.18 -16.76 -5.71
C PHE A 164 1.31 -16.30 -6.61
N SER A 165 1.57 -15.00 -6.72
CA SER A 165 2.73 -14.51 -7.47
C SER A 165 4.03 -14.96 -6.82
N ILE A 166 4.12 -14.93 -5.49
CA ILE A 166 5.28 -15.42 -4.75
C ILE A 166 5.48 -16.93 -4.96
N SER A 167 4.42 -17.71 -4.80
CA SER A 167 4.45 -19.16 -4.95
C SER A 167 4.77 -19.62 -6.37
N ASP A 168 4.18 -18.98 -7.40
CA ASP A 168 4.44 -19.34 -8.80
C ASP A 168 5.86 -18.95 -9.20
N ASN A 169 6.34 -17.76 -8.83
CA ASN A 169 7.72 -17.35 -9.09
C ASN A 169 8.72 -18.30 -8.40
N ALA A 170 8.46 -18.70 -7.15
CA ALA A 170 9.27 -19.69 -6.45
C ALA A 170 9.33 -21.03 -7.21
N TYR A 171 8.18 -21.52 -7.68
CA TYR A 171 8.09 -22.74 -8.47
C TYR A 171 8.84 -22.63 -9.82
N GLN A 172 8.70 -21.53 -10.53
CA GLN A 172 9.44 -21.27 -11.78
C GLN A 172 10.96 -21.20 -11.55
N PHE A 173 11.40 -20.57 -10.45
CA PHE A 173 12.82 -20.54 -10.10
C PHE A 173 13.37 -21.92 -9.77
N MET A 174 12.59 -22.76 -9.09
CA MET A 174 12.95 -24.16 -8.82
C MET A 174 13.15 -24.94 -10.13
N LEU A 175 12.24 -24.81 -11.10
CA LEU A 175 12.33 -25.51 -12.39
C LEU A 175 13.47 -25.00 -13.28
N THR A 176 13.78 -23.70 -13.22
CA THR A 176 14.83 -23.08 -14.07
C THR A 176 16.25 -23.33 -13.54
N GLY A 177 16.40 -24.01 -12.40
CA GLY A 177 17.69 -24.44 -11.89
C GLY A 177 18.57 -23.31 -11.35
N LYS A 178 18.01 -22.15 -10.99
CA LYS A 178 18.73 -21.10 -10.27
C LYS A 178 18.86 -21.47 -8.79
N TRP A 179 19.62 -22.53 -8.54
CA TRP A 179 19.94 -23.07 -7.22
C TRP A 179 21.08 -22.28 -6.56
N ILE A 180 20.80 -21.09 -6.03
CA ILE A 180 21.64 -20.52 -4.96
C ILE A 180 20.68 -20.00 -3.90
N LEU A 181 20.65 -20.74 -2.79
CA LEU A 181 19.88 -20.54 -1.56
C LEU A 181 18.45 -21.05 -1.65
N GLU A 182 18.12 -21.92 -0.70
CA GLU A 182 16.79 -22.47 -0.42
C GLU A 182 15.72 -21.39 -0.66
N VAL A 183 14.75 -21.65 -1.54
CA VAL A 183 13.58 -20.77 -1.65
C VAL A 183 12.70 -21.03 -0.41
N CYS A 184 13.18 -20.58 0.74
CA CYS A 184 12.46 -20.61 2.00
C CYS A 184 11.49 -19.43 1.99
N GLN A 185 10.21 -19.72 1.76
CA GLN A 185 9.16 -18.75 2.01
C GLN A 185 8.98 -18.62 3.52
N TYR A 186 9.41 -17.50 4.09
CA TYR A 186 9.25 -17.25 5.51
C TYR A 186 7.97 -16.46 5.77
N LEU A 187 7.00 -17.12 6.41
CA LEU A 187 5.80 -16.47 6.93
C LEU A 187 6.03 -16.15 8.40
N ARG A 188 6.16 -14.85 8.71
CA ARG A 188 6.14 -14.35 10.09
C ARG A 188 4.75 -13.83 10.40
N ASP A 189 4.18 -14.32 11.49
CA ASP A 189 2.93 -13.81 12.03
C ASP A 189 3.09 -13.50 13.52
N LYS A 190 2.41 -12.45 13.98
CA LYS A 190 2.18 -12.23 15.40
C LYS A 190 0.84 -12.87 15.70
N LYS A 191 0.80 -13.86 16.62
CA LYS A 191 -0.43 -14.58 17.00
C LYS A 191 -1.64 -13.63 17.00
N GLY A 192 -2.55 -13.84 16.05
CA GLY A 192 -3.82 -13.13 16.01
C GLY A 192 -4.58 -13.36 17.32
N ILE A 193 -5.10 -12.27 17.88
CA ILE A 193 -6.01 -12.30 19.04
C ILE A 193 -7.38 -12.76 18.56
#